data_AF-A0A6A3G1U3-F1
#
_entry.id   AF-A0A6A3G1U3-F1
#
_cell.length_a   1.000
_cell.length_b   1.000
_cell.length_c   1.000
_cell.angle_alpha   90.00
_cell.angle_beta   90.00
_cell.angle_gamma   90.00
#
_symmetry.space_group_name_H-M   'P 1'
#
loop_
_entity.id
_entity.type
_entity.pdbx_description
1 polymer ?
#
loop_
_entity_poly.entity_id
_entity_poly.type
_entity_poly.pdbx_seq_one_letter_code
_entity_poly.pdbx_strand_id
1 'polypeptide(L)'
;MFTEANLKGNALFKAIGAVIKPTPTWVQNCQHVNKVPLFAAGLMEPVPWVPNILPVQVAKIGQFAIAVTNFEVTTMAGRRIRDTVKTALVGAGVTEVELSAISNAYAQYMTTKEEYLTQNYEGASTLFGPNQLAAVQQELARVAAS
;
A
#
# COMPACT_ATOMS: atom_id res chain seq x y z
N MET A 1 -11.67 -14.77 -18.26
CA MET A 1 -12.32 -13.61 -17.62
C MET A 1 -11.72 -13.45 -16.22
N PHE A 2 -11.35 -12.24 -15.83
CA PHE A 2 -10.91 -11.93 -14.47
C PHE A 2 -12.13 -11.55 -13.63
N THR A 3 -12.16 -11.98 -12.38
CA THR A 3 -13.17 -11.58 -11.39
C THR A 3 -12.44 -11.18 -10.11
N GLU A 4 -12.93 -10.13 -9.46
CA GLU A 4 -12.40 -9.71 -8.16
C GLU A 4 -12.55 -10.81 -7.10
N ALA A 5 -11.70 -10.76 -6.06
CA ALA A 5 -11.64 -11.76 -4.98
C ALA A 5 -11.41 -13.21 -5.45
N ASN A 6 -10.95 -13.42 -6.68
CA ASN A 6 -10.62 -14.75 -7.16
C ASN A 6 -9.26 -15.20 -6.62
N LEU A 7 -9.31 -15.91 -5.48
CA LEU A 7 -8.14 -16.50 -4.83
C LEU A 7 -7.56 -17.69 -5.60
N LYS A 8 -8.26 -18.18 -6.63
CA LYS A 8 -7.79 -19.27 -7.49
C LYS A 8 -7.16 -18.68 -8.74
N GLY A 9 -5.82 -18.67 -8.79
CA GLY A 9 -5.13 -18.23 -9.99
C GLY A 9 -5.39 -19.15 -11.19
N ASN A 10 -5.68 -18.56 -12.33
CA ASN A 10 -5.88 -19.26 -13.60
C ASN A 10 -4.56 -19.91 -14.07
N ALA A 11 -4.62 -21.18 -14.47
CA ALA A 11 -3.45 -21.96 -14.88
C ALA A 11 -2.71 -21.35 -16.09
N LEU A 12 -3.44 -20.83 -17.09
CA LEU A 12 -2.86 -20.18 -18.26
C LEU A 12 -2.05 -18.94 -17.85
N PHE A 13 -2.63 -18.08 -17.00
CA PHE A 13 -1.98 -16.86 -16.55
C PHE A 13 -0.78 -17.13 -15.63
N LYS A 14 -0.86 -18.16 -14.77
CA LYS A 14 0.31 -18.62 -14.01
C LYS A 14 1.45 -19.09 -14.92
N ALA A 15 1.13 -19.84 -15.97
CA ALA A 15 2.11 -20.31 -16.95
C ALA A 15 2.77 -19.15 -17.70
N ILE A 16 1.97 -18.18 -18.16
CA ILE A 16 2.48 -16.97 -18.82
C ILE A 16 3.41 -16.18 -17.90
N GLY A 17 3.01 -15.96 -16.64
CA GLY A 17 3.84 -15.27 -15.64
C GLY A 17 5.17 -15.98 -15.40
N ALA A 18 5.14 -17.31 -15.27
CA ALA A 18 6.34 -18.11 -15.06
C ALA A 18 7.32 -18.10 -16.24
N VAL A 19 6.81 -18.04 -17.47
CA VAL A 19 7.64 -17.93 -18.69
C VAL A 19 8.33 -16.56 -18.77
N ILE A 20 7.63 -15.48 -18.39
CA ILE A 20 8.18 -14.13 -18.43
C ILE A 20 9.22 -13.92 -17.33
N LYS A 21 8.85 -14.15 -16.07
CA LYS A 21 9.77 -14.11 -14.93
C LYS A 21 9.16 -14.85 -13.74
N PRO A 22 9.75 -15.97 -13.29
CA PRO A 22 9.21 -16.71 -12.17
C PRO A 22 9.30 -15.90 -10.87
N THR A 23 8.17 -15.78 -10.16
CA THR A 23 8.11 -15.11 -8.86
C THR A 23 8.85 -15.93 -7.81
N PRO A 24 9.89 -15.39 -7.13
CA PRO A 24 10.61 -16.11 -6.08
C PRO A 24 9.71 -16.51 -4.91
N THR A 25 9.99 -17.66 -4.27
CA THR A 25 9.18 -18.18 -3.16
C THR A 25 9.09 -17.20 -1.99
N TRP A 26 10.15 -16.43 -1.71
CA TRP A 26 10.11 -15.42 -0.65
C TRP A 26 9.07 -14.32 -0.93
N VAL A 27 8.89 -13.90 -2.19
CA VAL A 27 7.84 -12.92 -2.57
C VAL A 27 6.47 -13.53 -2.38
N GLN A 28 6.27 -14.77 -2.84
CA GLN A 28 5.00 -15.47 -2.70
C GLN A 28 4.60 -15.59 -1.22
N ASN A 29 5.56 -15.93 -0.36
CA ASN A 29 5.34 -16.02 1.08
C ASN A 29 5.02 -14.65 1.70
N CYS A 30 5.78 -13.60 1.35
CA CYS A 30 5.56 -12.25 1.86
C CYS A 30 4.19 -11.67 1.46
N GLN A 31 3.73 -11.95 0.24
CA GLN A 31 2.47 -11.43 -0.30
C GLN A 31 1.22 -12.17 0.22
N HIS A 32 1.39 -13.19 1.07
CA HIS A 32 0.32 -14.07 1.56
C HIS A 32 -0.28 -14.96 0.47
N VAL A 33 -0.70 -16.17 0.85
CA VAL A 33 -1.25 -17.20 -0.08
C VAL A 33 -2.48 -16.75 -0.87
N ASN A 34 -3.21 -15.76 -0.34
CA ASN A 34 -4.40 -15.20 -1.00
C ASN A 34 -4.05 -14.39 -2.25
N LYS A 35 -2.86 -13.78 -2.31
CA LYS A 35 -2.47 -12.96 -3.46
C LYS A 35 -1.96 -13.83 -4.59
N VAL A 36 -2.63 -13.75 -5.73
CA VAL A 36 -2.25 -14.47 -6.94
C VAL A 36 -1.87 -13.48 -8.04
N PRO A 37 -0.65 -12.90 -7.99
CA PRO A 37 -0.23 -11.92 -8.98
C PRO A 37 0.13 -12.58 -10.30
N LEU A 38 -0.11 -11.89 -11.41
CA LEU A 38 0.39 -12.29 -12.72
C LEU A 38 1.92 -12.12 -12.81
N PHE A 39 2.42 -11.01 -12.26
CA PHE A 39 3.83 -10.64 -12.28
C PHE A 39 4.27 -10.10 -10.91
N ALA A 40 5.51 -10.39 -10.52
CA ALA A 40 6.19 -9.67 -9.45
C ALA A 40 6.73 -8.34 -9.98
N ALA A 41 5.84 -7.36 -10.17
CA ALA A 41 6.15 -6.11 -10.88
C ALA A 41 7.39 -5.36 -10.34
N GLY A 42 7.64 -5.41 -9.03
CA GLY A 42 8.80 -4.78 -8.39
C GLY A 42 10.14 -5.47 -8.67
N LEU A 43 10.12 -6.67 -9.25
CA LEU A 43 11.29 -7.45 -9.64
C LEU A 43 11.47 -7.51 -11.16
N MET A 44 10.64 -6.83 -11.95
CA MET A 44 10.78 -6.85 -13.40
C MET A 44 12.03 -6.09 -13.87
N GLU A 45 12.50 -6.45 -15.06
CA GLU A 45 13.70 -5.90 -15.70
C GLU A 45 13.35 -5.19 -17.02
N PRO A 46 14.21 -4.29 -17.53
CA PRO A 46 15.53 -3.88 -16.99
C PRO A 46 15.45 -2.95 -15.77
N VAL A 47 14.26 -2.40 -15.51
CA VAL A 47 13.94 -1.62 -14.32
C VAL A 47 12.64 -2.13 -13.71
N PRO A 48 12.45 -2.00 -12.38
CA PRO A 48 11.19 -2.33 -11.74
C PRO A 48 10.01 -1.63 -12.42
N TRP A 49 8.92 -2.35 -12.65
CA TRP A 49 7.72 -1.79 -13.29
C TRP A 49 6.84 -0.99 -12.32
N VAL A 50 7.19 -1.00 -11.04
CA VAL A 50 6.56 -0.21 -9.97
C VAL A 50 7.65 0.46 -9.12
N PRO A 51 7.38 1.60 -8.48
CA PRO A 51 8.38 2.32 -7.71
C PRO A 51 8.79 1.58 -6.44
N ASN A 52 10.10 1.62 -6.14
CA ASN A 52 10.68 1.02 -4.92
C ASN A 52 11.13 2.08 -3.89
N ILE A 53 11.11 3.36 -4.26
CA ILE A 53 11.42 4.50 -3.40
C ILE A 53 10.20 5.42 -3.42
N LEU A 54 9.68 5.74 -2.24
CA LEU A 54 8.43 6.46 -2.08
C LEU A 54 8.59 7.62 -1.08
N PRO A 55 8.06 8.82 -1.39
CA PRO A 55 8.11 9.95 -0.49
C PRO A 55 7.15 9.77 0.69
N VAL A 56 7.59 10.19 1.89
CA VAL A 56 6.78 10.26 3.11
C VAL A 56 6.76 11.71 3.58
N GLN A 57 5.58 12.26 3.83
CA GLN A 57 5.43 13.67 4.18
C GLN A 57 4.24 13.89 5.12
N VAL A 58 4.45 14.79 6.09
CA VAL A 58 3.41 15.36 6.93
C VAL A 58 3.59 16.88 6.91
N ALA A 59 2.51 17.63 6.69
CA ALA A 59 2.53 19.09 6.72
C ALA A 59 1.64 19.60 7.86
N LYS A 60 2.16 20.46 8.73
CA LYS A 60 1.41 21.09 9.83
C LYS A 60 1.21 22.58 9.56
N ILE A 61 -0.03 23.04 9.70
CA ILE A 61 -0.44 24.43 9.55
C ILE A 61 -1.29 24.81 10.77
N GLY A 62 -0.67 25.45 11.77
CA GLY A 62 -1.35 25.76 13.03
C GLY A 62 -1.80 24.48 13.75
N GLN A 63 -3.12 24.37 14.00
CA GLN A 63 -3.79 23.20 14.58
C GLN A 63 -4.21 22.11 13.57
N PHE A 64 -4.00 22.35 12.27
CA PHE A 64 -4.35 21.43 11.19
C PHE A 64 -3.11 20.71 10.67
N ALA A 65 -3.22 19.42 10.35
CA ALA A 65 -2.17 18.69 9.66
C ALA A 65 -2.68 17.90 8.46
N ILE A 66 -1.78 17.67 7.50
CA ILE A 66 -2.02 16.88 6.29
C ILE A 66 -1.10 15.67 6.35
N ALA A 67 -1.68 14.47 6.44
CA ALA A 67 -0.99 13.23 6.19
C ALA A 67 -0.93 13.00 4.67
N VAL A 68 0.26 12.97 4.09
CA VAL A 68 0.43 12.85 2.64
C VAL A 68 0.79 11.42 2.28
N THR A 69 0.01 10.82 1.38
CA THR A 69 0.28 9.49 0.82
C THR A 69 0.29 9.53 -0.70
N ASN A 70 0.96 8.54 -1.27
CA ASN A 70 1.22 8.34 -2.69
C ASN A 70 0.46 7.11 -3.23
N PHE A 71 -0.63 6.77 -2.56
CA PHE A 71 -1.46 5.60 -2.84
C PHE A 71 -2.93 6.01 -2.99
N GLU A 72 -3.71 5.17 -3.66
CA GLU A 72 -5.17 5.20 -3.61
C GLU A 72 -5.63 4.50 -2.32
N VAL A 73 -5.98 5.29 -1.31
CA VAL A 73 -6.21 4.77 0.05
C VAL A 73 -7.68 4.41 0.24
N THR A 74 -7.96 3.19 0.70
CA THR A 74 -9.33 2.79 1.07
C THR A 74 -9.84 3.57 2.28
N THR A 75 -11.15 3.59 2.43
CA THR A 75 -11.83 4.30 3.52
C THR A 75 -11.28 3.95 4.91
N MET A 76 -11.10 2.66 5.22
CA MET A 76 -10.61 2.26 6.54
C MET A 76 -9.10 2.46 6.70
N ALA A 77 -8.31 2.30 5.64
CA ALA A 77 -6.89 2.62 5.68
C ALA A 77 -6.68 4.12 5.96
N GLY A 78 -7.46 4.99 5.31
CA GLY A 78 -7.37 6.44 5.51
C GLY A 78 -7.75 6.88 6.93
N ARG A 79 -8.82 6.30 7.50
CA ARG A 79 -9.21 6.55 8.90
C ARG A 79 -8.07 6.19 9.87
N ARG A 80 -7.49 5.00 9.71
CA ARG A 80 -6.36 4.53 10.55
C ARG A 80 -5.14 5.44 10.44
N ILE A 81 -4.83 5.95 9.24
CA ILE A 81 -3.72 6.90 9.03
C ILE A 81 -4.00 8.23 9.74
N ARG A 82 -5.19 8.81 9.56
CA ARG A 82 -5.56 10.07 10.21
C ARG A 82 -5.44 9.97 11.73
N ASP A 83 -5.96 8.89 12.31
CA ASP A 83 -5.86 8.64 13.75
C ASP A 83 -4.40 8.55 14.20
N THR A 84 -3.56 7.82 13.44
CA THR A 84 -2.12 7.65 13.75
C THR A 84 -1.38 8.98 13.79
N VAL A 85 -1.55 9.80 12.75
CA VAL A 85 -0.87 11.10 12.64
C VAL A 85 -1.43 12.09 13.67
N LYS A 86 -2.75 12.06 13.94
CA LYS A 86 -3.38 12.89 14.96
C LYS A 86 -2.85 12.55 16.36
N THR A 87 -2.73 11.27 16.69
CA THR A 87 -2.12 10.82 17.95
C THR A 87 -0.67 11.27 18.06
N ALA A 88 0.12 11.16 16.98
CA ALA A 88 1.52 11.59 16.99
C ALA A 88 1.68 13.10 17.19
N LEU A 89 0.75 13.91 16.67
CA LEU A 89 0.83 15.38 16.70
C LEU A 89 0.01 16.06 17.81
N VAL A 90 -0.66 15.29 18.69
CA VAL A 90 -1.48 15.86 19.76
C VAL A 90 -0.68 16.78 20.68
N GLY A 91 0.57 16.41 21.00
CA GLY A 91 1.49 17.24 21.79
C GLY A 91 1.95 18.52 21.09
N ALA A 92 1.81 18.57 19.76
CA ALA A 92 2.14 19.74 18.94
C ALA A 92 0.92 20.67 18.70
N GLY A 93 -0.20 20.41 19.38
CA GLY A 93 -1.42 21.21 19.29
C GLY A 93 -2.27 20.95 18.05
N VAL A 94 -2.08 19.82 17.37
CA VAL A 94 -2.91 19.43 16.22
C VAL A 94 -4.24 18.86 16.71
N THR A 95 -5.34 19.40 16.21
CA THR A 95 -6.71 18.97 16.53
C THR A 95 -7.41 18.33 15.34
N GLU A 96 -6.96 18.61 14.11
CA GLU A 96 -7.54 18.06 12.88
C GLU A 96 -6.44 17.55 11.96
N VAL A 97 -6.70 16.38 11.34
CA VAL A 97 -5.78 15.76 10.39
C VAL A 97 -6.58 15.32 9.19
N GLU A 98 -6.20 15.76 8.01
CA GLU A 98 -6.76 15.26 6.76
C GLU A 98 -5.74 14.49 5.93
N LEU A 99 -6.23 13.60 5.08
CA LEU A 99 -5.42 12.76 4.22
C LEU A 99 -5.37 13.36 2.82
N SER A 100 -4.17 13.62 2.32
CA SER A 100 -3.93 13.92 0.91
C SER A 100 -3.37 12.69 0.22
N ALA A 101 -4.21 11.99 -0.54
CA ALA A 101 -3.84 10.79 -1.29
C ALA A 101 -3.24 11.13 -2.66
N ILE A 102 -2.58 10.16 -3.30
CA ILE A 102 -2.02 10.26 -4.67
C ILE A 102 -1.12 11.51 -4.86
N SER A 103 -0.31 11.81 -3.85
CA SER A 103 0.56 12.98 -3.84
C SER A 103 2.03 12.58 -3.98
N ASN A 104 2.80 13.43 -4.69
CA ASN A 104 4.24 13.29 -4.97
C ASN A 104 4.68 12.08 -5.82
N ALA A 105 3.95 10.95 -5.76
CA ALA A 105 4.19 9.74 -6.53
C ALA A 105 2.89 8.91 -6.64
N TYR A 106 2.95 7.80 -7.38
CA TYR A 106 1.85 6.84 -7.51
C TYR A 106 2.34 5.40 -7.34
N ALA A 107 1.78 4.69 -6.37
CA ALA A 107 2.12 3.30 -6.06
C ALA A 107 0.87 2.42 -5.86
N GLN A 108 -0.15 2.63 -6.71
CA GLN A 108 -1.40 1.87 -6.70
C GLN A 108 -2.16 2.02 -5.37
N TYR A 109 -2.89 0.99 -4.96
CA TYR A 109 -3.81 1.04 -3.84
C TYR A 109 -3.13 0.78 -2.50
N MET A 110 -3.80 1.23 -1.44
CA MET A 110 -3.51 0.85 -0.07
C MET A 110 -4.79 0.47 0.64
N THR A 111 -4.85 -0.81 0.99
CA THR A 111 -5.93 -1.39 1.79
C THR A 111 -5.49 -1.61 3.24
N THR A 112 -6.44 -1.84 4.13
CA THR A 112 -6.11 -2.50 5.40
C THR A 112 -5.66 -3.95 5.17
N LYS A 113 -5.11 -4.59 6.21
CA LYS A 113 -4.75 -6.01 6.14
C LYS A 113 -5.97 -6.90 5.96
N GLU A 114 -7.07 -6.54 6.60
CA GLU A 114 -8.34 -7.26 6.54
C GLU A 114 -8.94 -7.18 5.14
N GLU A 115 -8.97 -5.99 4.55
CA GLU A 115 -9.37 -5.77 3.16
C GLU A 115 -8.43 -6.48 2.18
N TYR A 116 -7.11 -6.42 2.41
CA TYR A 116 -6.10 -7.09 1.59
C TYR A 116 -6.38 -8.58 1.47
N LEU A 117 -6.72 -9.26 2.58
CA LEU A 117 -6.94 -10.71 2.57
C LEU A 117 -8.13 -11.14 1.70
N THR A 118 -9.06 -10.24 1.39
CA THR A 118 -10.19 -10.52 0.48
C THR A 118 -9.77 -10.57 -0.99
N GLN A 119 -8.71 -9.85 -1.36
CA GLN A 119 -8.19 -9.73 -2.73
C GLN A 119 -9.26 -9.29 -3.77
N ASN A 120 -10.16 -8.38 -3.38
CA ASN A 120 -10.82 -7.51 -4.35
C ASN A 120 -9.78 -6.65 -5.11
N TYR A 121 -10.23 -5.84 -6.06
CA TYR A 121 -9.33 -5.07 -6.92
C TYR A 121 -8.27 -4.28 -6.15
N GLU A 122 -8.66 -3.60 -5.06
CA GLU A 122 -7.74 -2.78 -4.25
C GLU A 122 -6.74 -3.67 -3.50
N GLY A 123 -7.19 -4.80 -2.94
CA GLY A 123 -6.31 -5.74 -2.23
C GLY A 123 -5.29 -6.41 -3.14
N ALA A 124 -5.71 -6.74 -4.37
CA ALA A 124 -4.81 -7.22 -5.41
C ALA A 124 -3.82 -6.12 -5.87
N SER A 125 -4.22 -4.85 -5.78
CA SER A 125 -3.41 -3.70 -6.17
C SER A 125 -2.58 -3.07 -5.04
N THR A 126 -2.71 -3.55 -3.79
CA THR A 126 -1.80 -3.26 -2.67
C THR A 126 -0.45 -3.97 -2.90
N LEU A 127 0.52 -3.25 -3.47
CA LEU A 127 1.74 -3.82 -4.03
C LEU A 127 2.70 -4.41 -3.00
N PHE A 128 2.81 -3.79 -1.82
CA PHE A 128 3.84 -4.11 -0.82
C PHE A 128 3.35 -5.11 0.25
N GLY A 129 2.25 -5.82 -0.05
CA GLY A 129 1.73 -6.91 0.76
C GLY A 129 0.85 -6.48 1.94
N PRO A 130 0.46 -7.43 2.80
CA PRO A 130 -0.58 -7.23 3.82
C PRO A 130 -0.20 -6.22 4.91
N ASN A 131 1.09 -5.90 5.05
CA ASN A 131 1.60 -4.97 6.06
C ASN A 131 1.89 -3.56 5.49
N GLN A 132 1.53 -3.29 4.22
CA GLN A 132 1.78 -1.99 3.58
C GLN A 132 1.22 -0.82 4.39
N LEU A 133 -0.05 -0.91 4.84
CA LEU A 133 -0.65 0.13 5.68
C LEU A 133 0.12 0.33 7.00
N ALA A 134 0.53 -0.75 7.66
CA ALA A 134 1.27 -0.67 8.91
C ALA A 134 2.62 0.04 8.73
N ALA A 135 3.34 -0.27 7.63
CA ALA A 135 4.59 0.39 7.29
C ALA A 135 4.39 1.90 7.03
N VAL A 136 3.32 2.27 6.33
CA VAL A 136 3.00 3.68 6.06
C VAL A 136 2.62 4.43 7.34
N GLN A 137 1.81 3.81 8.21
CA GLN A 137 1.47 4.39 9.53
C GLN A 137 2.72 4.62 10.38
N GLN A 138 3.64 3.65 10.39
CA GLN A 138 4.92 3.77 11.10
C GLN A 138 5.75 4.96 10.58
N GLU A 139 5.92 5.08 9.26
CA GLU A 139 6.75 6.15 8.69
C GLU A 139 6.11 7.54 8.82
N LEU A 140 4.78 7.64 8.67
CA LEU A 140 4.07 8.89 8.91
C LEU A 140 4.15 9.31 10.38
N ALA A 141 4.04 8.37 11.33
CA ALA A 141 4.25 8.66 12.75
C ALA A 141 5.69 9.12 13.02
N ARG A 142 6.69 8.48 12.39
CA ARG A 142 8.10 8.87 12.52
C ARG A 142 8.35 10.30 12.02
N VAL A 143 7.81 10.66 10.85
CA VAL A 143 7.93 12.02 10.29
C VAL A 143 7.10 13.04 11.07
N ALA A 144 5.95 12.65 11.63
CA ALA A 144 5.17 13.53 12.49
C ALA A 144 5.87 13.86 13.82
N ALA A 145 6.71 12.95 14.32
CA ALA A 145 7.43 13.12 15.58
C ALA A 145 8.77 13.86 15.46
N SER A 146 9.20 14.25 14.25
CA SER A 146 10.44 15.01 14.03
C SER A 146 10.24 16.51 14.18
#